data_AF-A0A956KXL1-F1
#
_entry.id   AF-A0A956KXL1-F1
#
_cell.length_a   1.000
_cell.length_b   1.000
_cell.length_c   1.000
_cell.angle_alpha   90.00
_cell.angle_beta   90.00
_cell.angle_gamma   90.00
#
_symmetry.space_group_name_H-M   'P 1'
#
loop_
_entity.id
_entity.type
_entity.pdbx_description
1 polymer ?
#
loop_
_entity_poly.entity_id
_entity_poly.type
_entity_poly.pdbx_seq_one_letter_code
_entity_poly.pdbx_strand_id
1 'polypeptide(L)'
;MATTSRFATPPRLALGLLLGTAACNDLEKLDPGSDPSGAIPPAVQRAFDETCAFSGCHDSGAAGGLDLTAAAAPSIIGGMSTSPLPMVDPGNVNGSYLAVKMLETPPEGTTRVGARMPIGGDFDDPNNLVILGWIATASPSGGGGTTTNDPTTDGSSESSTGSDVQACGLSDVAPDAADPYDVGMNAGQIPPDIGDALRNNCGCHGVDPAELIPGALPYTGMLDLTTIAGLQADHNGMPAYDVVLGRVDNDSNPMPPSYFCDLGGEPITAADKQLLIDWLGMGAPDAASWSG
;
A
#
# COMPACT_ATOMS: atom_id res chain seq x y z
N MET A 1 -22.26 25.74 74.21
CA MET A 1 -21.03 25.44 73.44
C MET A 1 -21.48 24.90 72.09
N ALA A 2 -21.49 25.74 71.07
CA ALA A 2 -21.91 25.37 69.72
C ALA A 2 -20.68 25.45 68.82
N THR A 3 -20.22 24.29 68.35
CA THR A 3 -19.01 24.16 67.54
C THR A 3 -19.37 24.29 66.06
N THR A 4 -18.92 25.37 65.44
CA THR A 4 -19.05 25.65 64.01
C THR A 4 -18.05 24.81 63.21
N SER A 5 -18.56 23.87 62.42
CA SER A 5 -17.76 23.09 61.47
C SER A 5 -17.61 23.87 60.16
N ARG A 6 -16.37 24.17 59.77
CA ARG A 6 -16.03 24.86 58.52
C ARG A 6 -15.87 23.82 57.40
N PHE A 7 -16.62 23.99 56.32
CA PHE A 7 -16.46 23.24 55.07
C PHE A 7 -15.15 23.64 54.38
N ALA A 8 -14.29 22.68 54.11
CA ALA A 8 -13.12 22.84 53.24
C ALA A 8 -13.50 22.48 51.80
N THR A 9 -13.37 23.44 50.89
CA THR A 9 -13.53 23.25 49.45
C THR A 9 -12.29 22.55 48.88
N PRO A 10 -12.41 21.46 48.11
CA PRO A 10 -11.25 20.84 47.48
C PRO A 10 -10.71 21.69 46.31
N PRO A 11 -9.40 21.66 46.04
CA PRO A 11 -8.80 22.40 44.94
C PRO A 11 -9.20 21.77 43.61
N ARG A 12 -9.66 22.60 42.67
CA ARG A 12 -9.88 22.21 41.27
C ARG A 12 -8.52 22.10 40.58
N LEU A 13 -8.09 20.88 40.30
CA LEU A 13 -6.99 20.61 39.37
C LEU A 13 -7.46 20.99 37.96
N ALA A 14 -6.91 22.08 37.41
CA ALA A 14 -7.05 22.40 36.00
C ALA A 14 -6.08 21.51 35.22
N LEU A 15 -6.61 20.45 34.61
CA LEU A 15 -5.88 19.62 33.66
C LEU A 15 -5.76 20.41 32.35
N GLY A 16 -4.63 21.09 32.19
CA GLY A 16 -4.24 21.75 30.94
C GLY A 16 -3.93 20.69 29.90
N LEU A 17 -4.88 20.45 29.00
CA LEU A 17 -4.68 19.63 27.82
C LEU A 17 -3.83 20.44 26.82
N LEU A 18 -2.51 20.24 26.89
CA LEU A 18 -1.57 20.61 25.85
C LEU A 18 -1.84 19.70 24.64
N LEU A 19 -2.55 20.21 23.64
CA LEU A 19 -2.60 19.61 22.31
C LEU A 19 -1.19 19.73 21.71
N GLY A 20 -0.43 18.64 21.74
CA GLY A 20 0.82 18.50 21.00
C GLY A 20 0.51 18.40 19.51
N THR A 21 0.85 19.44 18.77
CA THR A 21 0.85 19.47 17.30
C THR A 21 2.13 18.82 16.77
N ALA A 22 2.27 17.51 16.94
CA ALA A 22 3.39 16.75 16.38
C ALA A 22 2.85 15.66 15.44
N ALA A 23 3.49 15.54 14.27
CA ALA A 23 3.31 14.54 13.21
C ALA A 23 2.33 14.85 12.05
N CYS A 24 2.47 16.00 11.40
CA CYS A 24 1.92 16.23 10.04
C CYS A 24 3.01 16.64 9.02
N ASN A 25 4.27 16.20 9.17
CA ASN A 25 5.36 16.73 8.35
C ASN A 25 6.29 15.73 7.63
N ASP A 26 6.07 14.41 7.73
CA ASP A 26 7.00 13.43 7.12
C ASP A 26 6.34 12.54 6.06
N LEU A 27 5.52 13.12 5.17
CA LEU A 27 5.28 12.49 3.88
C LEU A 27 6.47 12.86 2.97
N GLU A 28 7.53 12.06 3.04
CA GLU A 28 8.64 12.18 2.10
C GLU A 28 8.14 11.87 0.69
N LYS A 29 8.48 12.76 -0.22
CA LYS A 29 8.08 12.77 -1.62
C LYS A 29 8.55 11.47 -2.28
N LEU A 30 7.65 10.73 -2.94
CA LEU A 30 8.07 9.69 -3.88
C LEU A 30 9.07 10.33 -4.83
N ASP A 31 10.30 9.84 -4.83
CA ASP A 31 11.31 10.32 -5.74
C ASP A 31 10.73 10.08 -7.14
N PRO A 32 10.46 11.13 -7.94
CA PRO A 32 10.11 10.90 -9.33
C PRO A 32 11.35 10.24 -9.91
N GLY A 33 11.28 8.93 -10.13
CA GLY A 33 12.30 8.19 -10.85
C GLY A 33 12.75 9.07 -12.01
N SER A 34 14.06 9.14 -12.24
CA SER A 34 14.79 10.21 -12.94
C SER A 34 14.40 10.48 -14.41
N ASP A 35 13.20 10.13 -14.83
CA ASP A 35 12.56 10.55 -16.05
C ASP A 35 11.66 11.79 -15.79
N PRO A 36 12.07 13.00 -16.20
CA PRO A 36 11.23 14.20 -16.16
C PRO A 36 10.08 14.16 -17.17
N SER A 37 9.77 12.99 -17.73
CA SER A 37 8.68 12.80 -18.68
C SER A 37 7.38 12.66 -17.88
N GLY A 38 6.35 13.44 -18.22
CA GLY A 38 4.99 13.23 -17.71
C GLY A 38 4.40 11.92 -18.22
N ALA A 39 5.02 10.79 -17.90
CA ALA A 39 4.63 9.44 -18.26
C ALA A 39 3.82 8.81 -17.12
N ILE A 40 2.94 7.88 -17.48
CA ILE A 40 2.17 7.09 -16.53
C ILE A 40 3.05 5.92 -16.06
N PRO A 41 3.22 5.71 -14.74
CA PRO A 41 3.99 4.58 -14.23
C PRO A 41 3.41 3.24 -14.71
N PRO A 42 4.23 2.22 -15.00
CA PRO A 42 3.75 0.93 -15.50
C PRO A 42 2.65 0.28 -14.63
N ALA A 43 2.74 0.41 -13.30
CA ALA A 43 1.73 -0.09 -12.38
C ALA A 43 0.38 0.63 -12.52
N VAL A 44 0.41 1.95 -12.71
CA VAL A 44 -0.79 2.77 -12.95
C VAL A 44 -1.37 2.45 -14.32
N GLN A 45 -0.53 2.26 -15.33
CA GLN A 45 -0.99 1.86 -16.66
C GLN A 45 -1.70 0.51 -16.61
N ARG A 46 -1.14 -0.47 -15.91
CA ARG A 46 -1.79 -1.78 -15.71
C ARG A 46 -3.14 -1.64 -15.01
N ALA A 47 -3.20 -0.85 -13.95
CA ALA A 47 -4.44 -0.57 -13.23
C ALA A 47 -5.49 0.08 -14.15
N PHE A 48 -5.08 1.00 -15.03
CA PHE A 48 -5.95 1.53 -16.08
C PHE A 48 -6.39 0.43 -17.04
N ASP A 49 -5.50 -0.37 -17.59
CA ASP A 49 -5.83 -1.42 -18.57
C ASP A 49 -6.84 -2.45 -18.01
N GLU A 50 -6.70 -2.81 -16.74
CA GLU A 50 -7.56 -3.80 -16.07
C GLU A 50 -8.96 -3.26 -15.72
N THR A 51 -9.08 -1.97 -15.40
CA THR A 51 -10.33 -1.42 -14.83
C THR A 51 -11.00 -0.33 -15.65
N CYS A 52 -10.27 0.32 -16.56
CA CYS A 52 -10.69 1.55 -17.22
C CYS A 52 -10.45 1.54 -18.74
N ALA A 53 -9.27 1.13 -19.21
CA ALA A 53 -8.78 1.24 -20.58
C ALA A 53 -9.03 -0.03 -21.41
N PHE A 54 -10.19 -0.65 -21.23
CA PHE A 54 -10.64 -1.75 -22.08
C PHE A 54 -11.55 -1.27 -23.23
N SER A 55 -11.68 -2.12 -24.25
CA SER A 55 -12.39 -1.83 -25.49
C SER A 55 -13.76 -1.20 -25.25
N GLY A 56 -13.92 0.06 -25.66
CA GLY A 56 -15.19 0.78 -25.61
C GLY A 56 -15.43 1.63 -24.36
N CYS A 57 -14.50 1.64 -23.39
CA CYS A 57 -14.58 2.52 -22.22
C CYS A 57 -13.59 3.69 -22.31
N HIS A 58 -12.28 3.43 -22.19
CA HIS A 58 -11.24 4.47 -22.22
C HIS A 58 -9.96 4.00 -22.93
N ASP A 59 -10.09 3.20 -23.98
CA ASP A 59 -8.99 2.87 -24.89
C ASP A 59 -8.90 3.88 -26.05
N SER A 60 -7.90 3.71 -26.92
CA SER A 60 -7.71 4.54 -28.13
C SER A 60 -8.93 4.58 -29.07
N GLY A 61 -9.86 3.63 -28.95
CA GLY A 61 -11.10 3.54 -29.73
C GLY A 61 -12.36 4.02 -28.99
N ALA A 62 -12.23 4.49 -27.75
CA ALA A 62 -13.37 4.78 -26.90
C ALA A 62 -14.27 5.91 -27.44
N ALA A 63 -15.57 5.65 -27.45
CA ALA A 63 -16.61 6.63 -27.79
C ALA A 63 -16.83 7.61 -26.62
N GLY A 64 -15.83 8.43 -26.35
CA GLY A 64 -15.82 9.35 -25.20
C GLY A 64 -14.64 10.32 -25.18
N GLY A 65 -13.64 10.12 -26.04
CA GLY A 65 -12.55 11.06 -26.27
C GLY A 65 -11.49 11.10 -25.16
N LEU A 66 -11.60 10.25 -24.14
CA LEU A 66 -10.54 10.02 -23.15
C LEU A 66 -9.89 8.66 -23.42
N ASP A 67 -8.61 8.70 -23.75
CA ASP A 67 -7.74 7.55 -23.91
C ASP A 67 -6.85 7.46 -22.66
N LEU A 68 -6.89 6.34 -21.96
CA LEU A 68 -6.09 6.04 -20.76
C LEU A 68 -4.91 5.11 -21.05
N THR A 69 -4.57 4.90 -22.33
CA THR A 69 -3.35 4.16 -22.71
C THR A 69 -2.09 4.98 -22.44
N ALA A 70 -0.94 4.30 -22.35
CA ALA A 70 0.34 4.96 -22.05
C ALA A 70 0.71 6.04 -23.09
N ALA A 71 0.29 5.87 -24.34
CA ALA A 71 0.52 6.83 -25.41
C ALA A 71 -0.22 8.17 -25.19
N ALA A 72 -1.26 8.18 -24.36
CA ALA A 72 -2.09 9.33 -24.06
C ALA A 72 -1.67 10.06 -22.77
N ALA A 73 -0.57 9.69 -22.12
CA ALA A 73 -0.11 10.28 -20.85
C ALA A 73 -0.12 11.83 -20.81
N PRO A 74 0.29 12.57 -21.86
CA PRO A 74 0.24 14.04 -21.86
C PRO A 74 -1.18 14.64 -21.82
N SER A 75 -2.19 13.87 -22.20
CA SER A 75 -3.61 14.27 -22.12
C SER A 75 -4.24 13.94 -20.77
N ILE A 76 -3.54 13.15 -19.95
CA ILE A 76 -3.99 12.70 -18.63
C ILE A 76 -3.34 13.56 -17.55
N ILE A 77 -2.02 13.72 -17.60
CA ILE A 77 -1.28 14.51 -16.61
C ILE A 77 -1.32 15.99 -16.98
N GLY A 78 -2.01 16.79 -16.18
CA GLY A 78 -2.26 18.22 -16.43
C GLY A 78 -3.20 18.50 -17.61
N GLY A 79 -3.73 17.46 -18.26
CA GLY A 79 -4.62 17.59 -19.41
C GLY A 79 -5.99 18.15 -19.03
N MET A 80 -6.72 18.67 -20.03
CA MET A 80 -8.07 19.19 -19.81
C MET A 80 -9.07 18.05 -19.53
N SER A 81 -10.03 18.32 -18.66
CA SER A 81 -11.16 17.42 -18.41
C SER A 81 -12.49 18.07 -18.81
N THR A 82 -13.60 17.37 -18.58
CA THR A 82 -14.96 17.93 -18.71
C THR A 82 -15.37 18.81 -17.53
N SER A 83 -14.51 18.93 -16.53
CA SER A 83 -14.62 19.78 -15.36
C SER A 83 -13.64 20.97 -15.45
N PRO A 84 -13.82 22.04 -14.66
CA PRO A 84 -12.80 23.07 -14.47
C PRO A 84 -11.46 22.53 -13.91
N LEU A 85 -11.43 21.32 -13.37
CA LEU A 85 -10.23 20.64 -12.90
C LEU A 85 -9.45 19.99 -14.05
N PRO A 86 -8.11 19.90 -13.98
CA PRO A 86 -7.34 19.03 -14.88
C PRO A 86 -7.73 17.55 -14.68
N MET A 87 -7.41 16.70 -15.66
CA MET A 87 -7.66 15.26 -15.59
C MET A 87 -6.92 14.63 -14.40
N VAL A 88 -5.60 14.83 -14.33
CA VAL A 88 -4.76 14.55 -13.17
C VAL A 88 -3.93 15.79 -12.85
N ASP A 89 -4.00 16.24 -11.61
CA ASP A 89 -3.08 17.20 -10.99
C ASP A 89 -2.18 16.42 -10.02
N PRO A 90 -0.95 16.09 -10.43
CA PRO A 90 0.01 15.39 -9.59
C PRO A 90 0.10 15.97 -8.17
N GLY A 91 -0.09 15.13 -7.16
CA GLY A 91 0.07 15.48 -5.75
C GLY A 91 -1.17 16.16 -5.17
N ASN A 92 -2.24 16.27 -5.96
CA ASN A 92 -3.46 16.97 -5.59
C ASN A 92 -4.70 16.15 -5.98
N VAL A 93 -5.04 15.19 -5.11
CA VAL A 93 -6.25 14.35 -5.27
C VAL A 93 -7.50 15.22 -5.41
N ASN A 94 -7.65 16.26 -4.60
CA ASN A 94 -8.83 17.12 -4.62
C ASN A 94 -8.91 18.00 -5.88
N GLY A 95 -7.76 18.32 -6.49
CA GLY A 95 -7.65 19.06 -7.74
C GLY A 95 -7.72 18.20 -9.00
N SER A 96 -7.79 16.87 -8.87
CA SER A 96 -7.77 15.93 -9.99
C SER A 96 -9.16 15.44 -10.35
N TYR A 97 -9.60 15.67 -11.59
CA TYR A 97 -10.92 15.20 -12.01
C TYR A 97 -11.04 13.68 -12.06
N LEU A 98 -9.95 12.96 -12.35
CA LEU A 98 -9.92 11.51 -12.29
C LEU A 98 -10.25 11.00 -10.88
N ALA A 99 -9.70 11.62 -9.83
CA ALA A 99 -10.05 11.28 -8.45
C ALA A 99 -11.52 11.59 -8.13
N VAL A 100 -12.07 12.71 -8.62
CA VAL A 100 -13.51 13.03 -8.50
C VAL A 100 -14.37 11.92 -9.11
N LYS A 101 -13.94 11.31 -10.22
CA LYS A 101 -14.64 10.20 -10.87
C LYS A 101 -14.51 8.90 -10.07
N MET A 102 -13.43 8.69 -9.34
CA MET A 102 -13.11 7.41 -8.67
C MET A 102 -13.53 7.29 -7.22
N LEU A 103 -13.44 8.38 -6.45
CA LEU A 103 -13.77 8.39 -5.03
C LEU A 103 -15.23 7.98 -4.79
N GLU A 104 -15.54 7.40 -3.64
CA GLU A 104 -16.94 7.10 -3.31
C GLU A 104 -17.75 8.40 -3.26
N THR A 105 -17.28 9.35 -2.45
CA THR A 105 -17.79 10.72 -2.35
C THR A 105 -16.81 11.70 -3.00
N PRO A 106 -17.25 12.55 -3.94
CA PRO A 106 -16.41 13.61 -4.50
C PRO A 106 -15.85 14.54 -3.42
N PRO A 107 -14.62 15.07 -3.60
CA PRO A 107 -14.07 16.12 -2.74
C PRO A 107 -14.98 17.33 -2.63
N GLU A 108 -14.96 18.01 -1.48
CA GLU A 108 -15.78 19.20 -1.25
C GLU A 108 -15.51 20.28 -2.31
N GLY A 109 -16.58 20.94 -2.77
CA GLY A 109 -16.50 21.98 -3.80
C GLY A 109 -16.29 21.47 -5.22
N THR A 110 -16.20 20.15 -5.43
CA THR A 110 -16.15 19.54 -6.76
C THR A 110 -17.52 18.98 -7.18
N THR A 111 -17.71 18.75 -8.47
CA THR A 111 -18.92 18.10 -9.00
C THR A 111 -18.53 16.98 -9.94
N ARG A 112 -19.02 15.77 -9.66
CA ARG A 112 -18.89 14.63 -10.56
C ARG A 112 -19.91 14.77 -11.68
N VAL A 113 -19.45 14.78 -12.94
CA VAL A 113 -20.33 14.64 -14.09
C VAL A 113 -20.45 13.17 -14.48
N GLY A 114 -21.69 12.70 -14.60
CA GLY A 114 -21.99 11.28 -14.91
C GLY A 114 -21.75 10.33 -13.74
N ALA A 115 -21.59 9.04 -14.03
CA ALA A 115 -21.42 8.00 -13.02
C ALA A 115 -20.04 8.03 -12.34
N ARG A 116 -19.94 7.40 -11.16
CA ARG A 116 -18.66 7.02 -10.56
C ARG A 116 -17.97 6.00 -11.48
N MET A 117 -16.64 6.09 -11.57
CA MET A 117 -15.79 5.15 -12.28
C MET A 117 -14.89 4.39 -11.30
N PRO A 118 -14.46 3.16 -11.63
CA PRO A 118 -15.01 2.32 -12.69
C PRO A 118 -16.50 1.99 -12.44
N ILE A 119 -17.28 1.83 -13.50
CA ILE A 119 -18.72 1.58 -13.39
C ILE A 119 -18.95 0.24 -12.69
N GLY A 120 -19.66 0.26 -11.56
CA GLY A 120 -19.96 -0.95 -10.80
C GLY A 120 -18.76 -1.59 -10.10
N GLY A 121 -17.59 -0.95 -10.12
CA GLY A 121 -16.42 -1.43 -9.37
C GLY A 121 -16.46 -1.00 -7.91
N ASP A 122 -15.88 -1.81 -7.03
CA ASP A 122 -15.78 -1.52 -5.60
C ASP A 122 -14.80 -0.37 -5.35
N PHE A 123 -15.02 0.41 -4.30
CA PHE A 123 -14.11 1.50 -3.94
C PHE A 123 -12.75 0.98 -3.51
N ASP A 124 -12.75 -0.10 -2.71
CA ASP A 124 -11.54 -0.73 -2.17
C ASP A 124 -10.83 -1.65 -3.17
N ASP A 125 -11.21 -1.60 -4.45
CA ASP A 125 -10.51 -2.32 -5.51
C ASP A 125 -9.02 -1.90 -5.53
N PRO A 126 -8.07 -2.84 -5.50
CA PRO A 126 -6.65 -2.53 -5.47
C PRO A 126 -6.18 -1.62 -6.61
N ASN A 127 -6.75 -1.73 -7.81
CA ASN A 127 -6.39 -0.88 -8.94
C ASN A 127 -6.86 0.56 -8.74
N ASN A 128 -8.01 0.76 -8.08
CA ASN A 128 -8.45 2.10 -7.70
C ASN A 128 -7.48 2.75 -6.71
N LEU A 129 -6.99 1.98 -5.74
CA LEU A 129 -6.02 2.45 -4.75
C LEU A 129 -4.67 2.79 -5.39
N VAL A 130 -4.20 2.00 -6.37
CA VAL A 130 -2.98 2.30 -7.14
C VAL A 130 -3.10 3.63 -7.87
N ILE A 131 -4.21 3.85 -8.59
CA ILE A 131 -4.42 5.08 -9.36
C ILE A 131 -4.56 6.29 -8.42
N LEU A 132 -5.35 6.19 -7.36
CA LEU A 132 -5.54 7.27 -6.39
C LEU A 132 -4.24 7.58 -5.62
N GLY A 133 -3.47 6.55 -5.25
CA GLY A 133 -2.16 6.69 -4.62
C GLY A 133 -1.18 7.44 -5.52
N TRP A 134 -1.10 7.07 -6.79
CA TRP A 134 -0.30 7.79 -7.78
C TRP A 134 -0.69 9.27 -7.91
N ILE A 135 -1.99 9.57 -7.97
CA ILE A 135 -2.47 10.97 -7.99
C ILE A 135 -2.03 11.70 -6.71
N ALA A 136 -2.07 11.05 -5.55
CA ALA A 136 -1.71 11.66 -4.27
C ALA A 136 -0.22 11.96 -4.11
N THR A 137 0.65 11.18 -4.75
CA THR A 137 2.10 11.21 -4.51
C THR A 137 2.91 11.82 -5.64
N ALA A 138 2.34 11.99 -6.84
CA ALA A 138 3.05 12.55 -7.98
C ALA A 138 3.40 14.02 -7.69
N SER A 139 4.64 14.31 -7.32
CA SER A 139 4.97 15.62 -6.76
C SER A 139 4.91 16.73 -7.82
N PRO A 140 4.39 17.94 -7.52
CA PRO A 140 4.41 19.05 -8.47
C PRO A 140 5.87 19.43 -8.77
N SER A 141 6.26 19.29 -10.03
CA SER A 141 7.56 19.69 -10.54
C SER A 141 7.70 21.22 -10.51
N GLY A 142 8.65 21.74 -9.70
CA GLY A 142 9.16 23.11 -9.83
C GLY A 142 9.61 23.80 -8.55
N GLY A 143 10.88 23.66 -8.17
CA GLY A 143 11.50 24.47 -7.10
C GLY A 143 12.94 24.05 -6.83
N GLY A 144 13.90 24.63 -7.57
CA GLY A 144 15.31 24.24 -7.53
C GLY A 144 16.08 24.69 -6.28
N GLY A 145 17.05 23.86 -5.89
CA GLY A 145 18.11 24.19 -4.92
C GLY A 145 19.28 23.22 -5.11
N THR A 146 20.38 23.72 -5.69
CA THR A 146 21.58 22.97 -6.06
C THR A 146 22.63 22.94 -4.93
N THR A 147 23.47 21.88 -4.96
CA THR A 147 24.84 21.69 -4.39
C THR A 147 24.92 21.21 -2.93
N THR A 148 25.77 20.25 -2.53
CA THR A 148 27.14 19.88 -3.01
C THR A 148 27.56 18.47 -2.54
N ASN A 149 28.58 17.90 -3.20
CA ASN A 149 29.10 16.52 -3.09
C ASN A 149 30.05 16.22 -1.89
N ASP A 150 30.02 14.94 -1.46
CA ASP A 150 31.13 13.99 -1.10
C ASP A 150 31.98 14.13 0.19
N PRO A 151 32.72 13.08 0.68
CA PRO A 151 32.70 11.63 0.37
C PRO A 151 32.87 10.65 1.58
N THR A 152 32.60 9.35 1.31
CA THR A 152 33.16 8.09 1.92
C THR A 152 33.10 7.82 3.43
N THR A 153 32.59 6.63 3.79
CA THR A 153 33.24 5.72 4.78
C THR A 153 32.86 4.26 4.50
N ASP A 154 33.88 3.45 4.19
CA ASP A 154 33.85 1.99 4.12
C ASP A 154 33.57 1.36 5.50
N GLY A 155 32.76 0.29 5.51
CA GLY A 155 32.51 -0.51 6.69
C GLY A 155 31.90 -1.85 6.34
N SER A 156 32.70 -2.76 5.79
CA SER A 156 32.33 -4.15 5.55
C SER A 156 31.99 -4.88 6.85
N SER A 157 30.87 -5.62 6.86
CA SER A 157 30.67 -6.77 7.73
C SER A 157 29.84 -7.79 6.96
N GLU A 158 30.51 -8.85 6.53
CA GLU A 158 29.89 -10.03 5.93
C GLU A 158 29.34 -10.95 7.04
N SER A 159 28.17 -11.55 6.81
CA SER A 159 27.94 -13.01 6.87
C SER A 159 26.53 -13.38 7.33
N SER A 160 25.65 -13.64 6.36
CA SER A 160 25.02 -14.97 6.25
C SER A 160 24.61 -15.22 4.81
N THR A 161 24.79 -16.45 4.36
CA THR A 161 24.79 -16.89 2.97
C THR A 161 23.40 -17.16 2.42
N GLY A 162 23.05 -16.47 1.34
CA GLY A 162 22.21 -16.96 0.25
C GLY A 162 20.70 -16.80 0.41
N SER A 163 20.16 -15.67 -0.06
CA SER A 163 18.95 -15.57 -0.89
C SER A 163 18.86 -14.14 -1.41
N ASP A 164 18.46 -14.00 -2.66
CA ASP A 164 18.24 -12.71 -3.33
C ASP A 164 17.29 -11.84 -2.50
N VAL A 165 17.65 -10.58 -2.28
CA VAL A 165 16.88 -9.62 -1.46
C VAL A 165 15.51 -9.39 -2.13
N GLN A 166 14.43 -9.73 -1.43
CA GLN A 166 13.05 -9.68 -1.94
C GLN A 166 12.39 -8.35 -1.58
N ALA A 167 11.83 -7.67 -2.58
CA ALA A 167 11.02 -6.48 -2.32
C ALA A 167 9.86 -6.89 -1.40
N CYS A 168 9.61 -6.17 -0.31
CA CYS A 168 8.58 -6.47 0.70
C CYS A 168 8.88 -7.55 1.74
N GLY A 169 10.11 -8.07 1.84
CA GLY A 169 10.50 -8.89 2.98
C GLY A 169 10.49 -8.08 4.29
N LEU A 170 10.24 -8.74 5.42
CA LEU A 170 10.21 -8.13 6.75
C LEU A 170 11.51 -7.39 7.06
N SER A 171 12.66 -8.01 6.79
CA SER A 171 13.98 -7.39 6.96
C SER A 171 14.19 -6.17 6.06
N ASP A 172 13.47 -6.09 4.94
CA ASP A 172 13.62 -5.02 3.96
C ASP A 172 12.72 -3.84 4.28
N VAL A 173 11.50 -4.10 4.76
CA VAL A 173 10.51 -3.04 5.04
C VAL A 173 10.53 -2.56 6.48
N ALA A 174 11.03 -3.36 7.41
CA ALA A 174 11.09 -3.04 8.84
C ALA A 174 12.25 -3.80 9.52
N PRO A 175 13.52 -3.49 9.20
CA PRO A 175 14.70 -4.24 9.67
C PRO A 175 14.85 -4.28 11.19
N ASP A 176 14.30 -3.28 11.89
CA ASP A 176 14.37 -3.16 13.34
C ASP A 176 13.11 -3.68 14.06
N ALA A 177 12.07 -4.06 13.32
CA ALA A 177 10.84 -4.56 13.91
C ALA A 177 11.05 -5.96 14.52
N ALA A 178 10.33 -6.22 15.61
CA ALA A 178 10.23 -7.58 16.11
C ALA A 178 9.49 -8.47 15.10
N ASP A 179 9.89 -9.73 15.01
CA ASP A 179 9.21 -10.70 14.15
C ASP A 179 7.74 -10.87 14.58
N PRO A 180 6.77 -10.48 13.75
CA PRO A 180 5.37 -10.52 14.13
C PRO A 180 4.74 -11.91 13.93
N TYR A 181 5.39 -12.82 13.18
CA TYR A 181 4.78 -14.08 12.80
C TYR A 181 4.83 -15.11 13.93
N ASP A 182 3.67 -15.68 14.30
CA ASP A 182 3.55 -16.78 15.27
C ASP A 182 3.96 -18.12 14.64
N VAL A 183 5.27 -18.29 14.49
CA VAL A 183 5.89 -19.44 13.84
C VAL A 183 6.32 -20.49 14.86
N GLY A 184 6.05 -21.76 14.57
CA GLY A 184 6.54 -22.86 15.40
C GLY A 184 6.01 -24.22 14.95
N MET A 185 6.28 -25.25 15.75
CA MET A 185 5.87 -26.63 15.45
C MET A 185 4.60 -27.06 16.18
N ASN A 186 3.98 -26.17 16.95
CA ASN A 186 2.82 -26.49 17.78
C ASN A 186 1.50 -26.24 17.02
N ALA A 187 0.42 -26.86 17.50
CA ALA A 187 -0.92 -26.58 17.02
C ALA A 187 -1.26 -25.09 17.18
N GLY A 188 -1.93 -24.51 16.19
CA GLY A 188 -2.25 -23.09 16.08
C GLY A 188 -1.12 -22.18 15.58
N GLN A 189 0.11 -22.69 15.39
CA GLN A 189 1.23 -21.90 14.87
C GLN A 189 1.43 -22.10 13.37
N ILE A 190 2.04 -21.10 12.73
CA ILE A 190 2.45 -21.16 11.32
C ILE A 190 3.66 -22.11 11.20
N PRO A 191 3.66 -23.06 10.25
CA PRO A 191 4.82 -23.94 10.04
C PRO A 191 6.10 -23.14 9.73
N PRO A 192 7.29 -23.57 10.18
CA PRO A 192 8.52 -22.77 10.03
C PRO A 192 8.90 -22.36 8.61
N ASP A 193 8.80 -23.29 7.66
CA ASP A 193 9.04 -23.08 6.23
C ASP A 193 8.05 -22.06 5.63
N ILE A 194 6.79 -22.12 6.03
CA ILE A 194 5.78 -21.12 5.66
C ILE A 194 6.08 -19.77 6.29
N GLY A 195 6.49 -19.75 7.56
CA GLY A 195 6.89 -18.54 8.26
C GLY A 195 8.08 -17.84 7.58
N ASP A 196 9.05 -18.61 7.10
CA ASP A 196 10.16 -18.08 6.28
C ASP A 196 9.63 -17.47 4.97
N ALA A 197 8.78 -18.18 4.22
CA ALA A 197 8.20 -17.66 2.98
C ALA A 197 7.38 -16.37 3.20
N LEU A 198 6.60 -16.28 4.28
CA LEU A 198 5.85 -15.07 4.62
C LEU A 198 6.77 -13.92 5.01
N ARG A 199 7.79 -14.16 5.85
CA ARG A 199 8.77 -13.12 6.21
C ARG A 199 9.51 -12.59 5.00
N ASN A 200 9.85 -13.46 4.06
CA ASN A 200 10.60 -13.10 2.87
C ASN A 200 9.79 -12.27 1.86
N ASN A 201 8.45 -12.36 1.87
CA ASN A 201 7.63 -11.82 0.78
C ASN A 201 6.46 -10.91 1.22
N CYS A 202 6.11 -10.90 2.51
CA CYS A 202 4.85 -10.32 3.00
C CYS A 202 5.04 -9.43 4.24
N GLY A 203 6.23 -8.87 4.46
CA GLY A 203 6.58 -8.11 5.66
C GLY A 203 5.61 -6.96 5.97
N CYS A 204 5.09 -6.26 4.96
CA CYS A 204 4.14 -5.14 5.13
C CYS A 204 2.81 -5.52 5.80
N HIS A 205 2.49 -6.81 5.92
CA HIS A 205 1.25 -7.30 6.54
C HIS A 205 1.35 -7.53 8.04
N GLY A 206 2.57 -7.57 8.61
CA GLY A 206 2.78 -7.94 10.00
C GLY A 206 3.27 -6.83 10.92
N VAL A 207 3.69 -5.70 10.37
CA VAL A 207 4.40 -4.66 11.14
C VAL A 207 3.54 -3.43 11.38
N ASP A 208 3.79 -2.74 12.49
CA ASP A 208 3.17 -1.45 12.75
C ASP A 208 3.62 -0.45 11.66
N PRO A 209 2.71 0.34 11.06
CA PRO A 209 3.09 1.38 10.11
C PRO A 209 4.18 2.33 10.60
N ALA A 210 4.33 2.53 11.92
CA ALA A 210 5.37 3.35 12.51
C ALA A 210 6.76 2.69 12.52
N GLU A 211 6.85 1.38 12.31
CA GLU A 211 8.10 0.61 12.24
C GLU A 211 8.60 0.43 10.80
N LEU A 212 7.79 0.81 9.81
CA LEU A 212 8.16 0.75 8.40
C LEU A 212 9.23 1.79 8.06
N ILE A 213 10.17 1.39 7.19
CA ILE A 213 11.14 2.32 6.62
C ILE A 213 10.44 3.34 5.70
N PRO A 214 11.01 4.54 5.52
CA PRO A 214 10.51 5.50 4.54
C PRO A 214 10.35 4.87 3.15
N GLY A 215 9.18 5.04 2.53
CA GLY A 215 8.85 4.49 1.21
C GLY A 215 8.20 3.10 1.22
N ALA A 216 8.26 2.37 2.33
CA ALA A 216 7.44 1.16 2.50
C ALA A 216 6.00 1.55 2.84
N LEU A 217 5.04 1.05 2.06
CA LEU A 217 3.63 1.34 2.29
C LEU A 217 3.01 0.29 3.23
N PRO A 218 2.32 0.72 4.31
CA PRO A 218 1.64 -0.22 5.18
C PRO A 218 0.51 -0.90 4.41
N TYR A 219 0.36 -2.21 4.63
CA TYR A 219 -0.80 -2.90 4.09
C TYR A 219 -2.05 -2.52 4.89
N THR A 220 -2.95 -1.74 4.28
CA THR A 220 -4.19 -1.29 4.92
C THR A 220 -5.35 -2.26 4.75
N GLY A 221 -5.16 -3.36 4.02
CA GLY A 221 -6.24 -4.28 3.64
C GLY A 221 -6.69 -5.24 4.75
N MET A 222 -6.25 -5.07 6.00
CA MET A 222 -6.72 -5.84 7.18
C MET A 222 -6.59 -7.38 7.08
N LEU A 223 -5.75 -7.90 6.19
CA LEU A 223 -5.39 -9.32 6.17
C LEU A 223 -4.29 -9.55 7.20
N ASP A 224 -4.66 -10.20 8.31
CA ASP A 224 -3.69 -10.68 9.30
C ASP A 224 -3.03 -11.97 8.78
N LEU A 225 -1.77 -11.85 8.36
CA LEU A 225 -0.95 -12.98 7.91
C LEU A 225 -0.01 -13.50 9.01
N THR A 226 -0.09 -12.93 10.21
CA THR A 226 0.88 -13.19 11.29
C THR A 226 0.51 -14.40 12.14
N THR A 227 -0.75 -14.85 12.09
CA THR A 227 -1.24 -16.00 12.85
C THR A 227 -2.12 -16.92 12.00
N ILE A 228 -2.18 -18.21 12.34
CA ILE A 228 -3.13 -19.16 11.72
C ILE A 228 -4.57 -18.69 11.90
N ALA A 229 -4.90 -18.15 13.09
CA ALA A 229 -6.22 -17.62 13.37
C ALA A 229 -6.59 -16.44 12.44
N GLY A 230 -5.64 -15.56 12.15
CA GLY A 230 -5.80 -14.45 11.20
C GLY A 230 -6.04 -14.94 9.77
N LEU A 231 -5.24 -15.89 9.31
CA LEU A 231 -5.37 -16.50 7.98
C LEU A 231 -6.68 -17.28 7.80
N GLN A 232 -7.23 -17.84 8.87
CA GLN A 232 -8.50 -18.57 8.85
C GLN A 232 -9.71 -17.68 9.15
N ALA A 233 -9.49 -16.42 9.52
CA ALA A 233 -10.58 -15.49 9.80
C ALA A 233 -11.36 -15.13 8.53
N ASP A 234 -12.63 -14.75 8.71
CA ASP A 234 -13.45 -14.22 7.63
C ASP A 234 -12.91 -12.85 7.20
N HIS A 235 -12.70 -12.72 5.90
CA HIS A 235 -12.35 -11.49 5.21
C HIS A 235 -13.34 -11.27 4.06
N ASN A 236 -14.37 -10.45 4.31
CA ASN A 236 -15.42 -10.13 3.36
C ASN A 236 -16.20 -11.36 2.85
N GLY A 237 -16.52 -12.31 3.74
CA GLY A 237 -17.33 -13.49 3.42
C GLY A 237 -16.53 -14.67 2.87
N MET A 238 -15.19 -14.60 2.87
CA MET A 238 -14.29 -15.69 2.50
C MET A 238 -13.17 -15.80 3.53
N PRO A 239 -12.57 -16.98 3.78
CA PRO A 239 -11.37 -17.08 4.60
C PRO A 239 -10.22 -16.25 4.04
N ALA A 240 -9.43 -15.58 4.89
CA ALA A 240 -8.30 -14.77 4.47
C ALA A 240 -7.28 -15.58 3.61
N TYR A 241 -7.04 -16.86 3.93
CA TYR A 241 -6.14 -17.71 3.14
C TYR A 241 -6.61 -17.89 1.68
N ASP A 242 -7.91 -17.91 1.39
CA ASP A 242 -8.44 -18.02 0.02
C ASP A 242 -8.18 -16.73 -0.77
N VAL A 243 -8.27 -15.58 -0.10
CA VAL A 243 -7.92 -14.27 -0.68
C VAL A 243 -6.44 -14.21 -1.01
N VAL A 244 -5.58 -14.68 -0.11
CA VAL A 244 -4.13 -14.71 -0.29
C VAL A 244 -3.76 -15.68 -1.41
N LEU A 245 -4.36 -16.88 -1.46
CA LEU A 245 -4.14 -17.86 -2.51
C LEU A 245 -4.43 -17.26 -3.89
N GLY A 246 -5.57 -16.61 -4.05
CA GLY A 246 -5.95 -15.96 -5.31
C GLY A 246 -4.97 -14.86 -5.76
N ARG A 247 -4.20 -14.27 -4.84
CA ARG A 247 -3.14 -13.29 -5.16
C ARG A 247 -1.81 -13.95 -5.46
N VAL A 248 -1.39 -14.92 -4.64
CA VAL A 248 -0.11 -15.63 -4.82
C VAL A 248 -0.10 -16.45 -6.13
N ASP A 249 -1.21 -17.11 -6.46
CA ASP A 249 -1.34 -17.93 -7.67
C ASP A 249 -1.49 -17.08 -8.96
N ASN A 250 -1.83 -15.79 -8.83
CA ASN A 250 -2.09 -14.93 -9.99
C ASN A 250 -0.79 -14.46 -10.68
N ASP A 251 -0.43 -15.13 -11.78
CA ASP A 251 0.70 -14.72 -12.64
C ASP A 251 0.53 -13.36 -13.32
N SER A 252 -0.71 -12.86 -13.45
CA SER A 252 -0.97 -11.56 -14.07
C SER A 252 -0.70 -10.40 -13.11
N ASN A 253 -0.72 -10.65 -11.80
CA ASN A 253 -0.42 -9.69 -10.74
C ASN A 253 0.47 -10.36 -9.68
N PRO A 254 1.78 -10.53 -9.97
CA PRO A 254 2.68 -11.27 -9.10
C PRO A 254 2.81 -10.60 -7.73
N MET A 255 2.78 -11.40 -6.69
CA MET A 255 3.08 -10.97 -5.32
C MET A 255 4.60 -11.01 -5.06
N PRO A 256 5.13 -10.12 -4.21
CA PRO A 256 4.48 -8.90 -3.79
C PRO A 256 4.30 -7.94 -4.98
N PRO A 257 3.23 -7.12 -5.01
CA PRO A 257 3.01 -6.25 -6.14
C PRO A 257 4.14 -5.22 -6.21
N SER A 258 4.79 -5.13 -7.37
CA SER A 258 5.96 -4.26 -7.61
C SER A 258 5.81 -2.79 -7.19
N TYR A 259 4.59 -2.32 -6.94
CA TYR A 259 4.29 -0.94 -6.59
C TYR A 259 4.13 -0.67 -5.08
N PHE A 260 4.01 -1.69 -4.23
CA PHE A 260 3.93 -1.48 -2.78
C PHE A 260 5.30 -1.33 -2.12
N CYS A 261 6.35 -1.82 -2.79
CA CYS A 261 7.72 -1.72 -2.32
C CYS A 261 8.58 -1.21 -3.47
N ASP A 262 8.65 0.12 -3.61
CA ASP A 262 9.55 0.81 -4.54
C ASP A 262 11.03 0.70 -4.09
N LEU A 263 11.31 -0.20 -3.14
CA LEU A 263 12.63 -0.55 -2.62
C LEU A 263 13.47 -1.33 -3.65
N GLY A 264 12.86 -1.75 -4.76
CA GLY A 264 13.46 -2.68 -5.70
C GLY A 264 13.54 -4.10 -5.10
N GLY A 265 13.58 -5.10 -5.96
CA GLY A 265 13.68 -6.50 -5.58
C GLY A 265 12.98 -7.41 -6.56
N GLU A 266 13.37 -8.68 -6.54
CA GLU A 266 12.74 -9.70 -7.36
C GLU A 266 11.38 -10.09 -6.75
N PRO A 267 10.41 -10.52 -7.58
CA PRO A 267 9.14 -11.05 -7.09
C PRO A 267 9.37 -12.29 -6.21
N ILE A 268 8.29 -12.79 -5.61
CA ILE A 268 8.32 -14.05 -4.87
C ILE A 268 9.07 -15.14 -5.64
N THR A 269 10.00 -15.82 -4.96
CA THR A 269 10.75 -16.91 -5.59
C THR A 269 9.77 -18.02 -6.01
N ALA A 270 10.10 -18.76 -7.07
CA ALA A 270 9.24 -19.88 -7.51
C ALA A 270 9.05 -20.93 -6.41
N ALA A 271 10.05 -21.12 -5.54
CA ALA A 271 10.00 -22.03 -4.41
C ALA A 271 9.01 -21.54 -3.34
N ASP A 272 9.16 -20.29 -2.87
CA ASP A 272 8.24 -19.69 -1.89
C ASP A 272 6.82 -19.64 -2.44
N LYS A 273 6.65 -19.27 -3.71
CA LYS A 273 5.35 -19.22 -4.37
C LYS A 273 4.66 -20.57 -4.33
N GLN A 274 5.34 -21.62 -4.79
CA GLN A 274 4.75 -22.96 -4.80
C GLN A 274 4.44 -23.45 -3.40
N LEU A 275 5.34 -23.21 -2.45
CA LEU A 275 5.15 -23.59 -1.05
C LEU A 275 3.91 -22.92 -0.45
N LEU A 276 3.74 -21.61 -0.68
CA LEU A 276 2.55 -20.88 -0.24
C LEU A 276 1.27 -21.36 -0.94
N ILE A 277 1.32 -21.64 -2.25
CA ILE A 277 0.17 -22.18 -2.99
C ILE A 277 -0.29 -23.52 -2.40
N ASP A 278 0.65 -24.44 -2.14
CA ASP A 278 0.34 -25.76 -1.62
C ASP A 278 -0.28 -25.66 -0.22
N TRP A 279 0.30 -24.84 0.65
CA TRP A 279 -0.17 -24.64 2.01
C TRP A 279 -1.52 -23.91 2.07
N LEU A 280 -1.68 -22.79 1.35
CA LEU A 280 -2.94 -22.04 1.28
C LEU A 280 -4.05 -22.87 0.63
N GLY A 281 -3.72 -23.66 -0.40
CA GLY A 281 -4.66 -24.58 -1.07
C GLY A 281 -5.18 -25.71 -0.17
N MET A 282 -4.48 -26.01 0.93
CA MET A 282 -4.93 -26.93 1.97
C MET A 282 -5.74 -26.24 3.09
N GLY A 283 -6.04 -24.95 2.95
CA GLY A 283 -6.77 -24.16 3.95
C GLY A 283 -5.89 -23.58 5.05
N ALA A 284 -4.61 -23.32 4.74
CA ALA A 284 -3.61 -22.84 5.69
C ALA A 284 -3.61 -23.66 7.00
N PRO A 285 -3.35 -24.99 6.93
CA PRO A 285 -3.29 -25.82 8.13
C PRO A 285 -2.17 -25.34 9.06
N ASP A 286 -2.37 -25.53 10.37
CA ASP A 286 -1.35 -25.23 11.37
C ASP A 286 -0.16 -26.21 11.26
N ALA A 287 0.93 -25.90 11.98
CA ALA A 287 2.14 -26.69 11.98
C ALA A 287 1.95 -28.16 12.43
N ALA A 288 0.94 -28.44 13.26
CA ALA A 288 0.64 -29.81 13.67
C ALA A 288 -0.03 -30.64 12.56
N SER A 289 -0.65 -29.96 11.58
CA SER A 289 -1.43 -30.57 10.50
C SER A 289 -0.76 -30.42 9.13
N TRP A 290 0.31 -29.62 9.03
CA TRP A 290 1.14 -29.45 7.84
C TRP A 290 2.23 -30.54 7.76
N SER A 291 2.40 -31.11 6.56
CA SER A 291 3.42 -32.14 6.29
C SER A 291 4.21 -31.85 5.02
N GLY A 292 4.52 -30.56 4.78
CA GLY A 292 5.25 -30.09 3.61
C GLY A 292 6.51 -30.89 3.29
#